data_AF-A0A820PXH3-F1
#
_entry.id   AF-A0A820PXH3-F1
#
_cell.length_a   1.000
_cell.length_b   1.000
_cell.length_c   1.000
_cell.angle_alpha   90.00
_cell.angle_beta   90.00
_cell.angle_gamma   90.00
#
_symmetry.space_group_name_H-M   'P 1'
#
loop_
_entity.id
_entity.type
_entity.pdbx_description
1 polymer ?
#
loop_
_entity_poly.entity_id
_entity_poly.type
_entity_poly.pdbx_seq_one_letter_code
_entity_poly.pdbx_strand_id
1 'polypeptide(L)'
;LVEWQRSLKPLDTTQRSLVSSKSIISPQSRYDQIMNIVHNREFDKDSYLKELNIDVNTKEMLEIKARVLSPPQVKYRARQGRGDAIEQVDCGKWKIRNWFYTTPEIQRWGIIYLGDTYDDRVKYILQSFKDQFPN
;
A
#
# COMPACT_ATOMS: atom_id res chain seq x y z
N LEU A 1 10.94 10.26 -33.93
CA LEU A 1 10.35 10.65 -32.63
C LEU A 1 10.93 12.01 -32.26
N VAL A 2 10.11 12.96 -31.82
CA VAL A 2 10.61 14.23 -31.28
C VAL A 2 10.97 14.00 -29.82
N GLU A 3 12.07 14.57 -29.35
CA GLU A 3 12.47 14.46 -27.95
C GLU A 3 11.38 15.01 -27.01
N TRP A 4 11.37 14.52 -25.76
CA TRP A 4 10.46 14.97 -24.69
C TRP A 4 8.96 14.72 -24.92
N GLN A 5 8.59 13.92 -25.92
CA GLN A 5 7.20 13.48 -26.07
C GLN A 5 6.81 12.46 -24.98
N ARG A 6 5.89 12.85 -24.10
CA ARG A 6 5.31 11.95 -23.10
C ARG A 6 4.45 10.89 -23.77
N SER A 7 4.67 9.62 -23.42
CA SER A 7 3.76 8.54 -23.82
C SER A 7 2.42 8.65 -23.06
N LEU A 8 1.32 8.65 -23.80
CA LEU A 8 -0.04 8.62 -23.26
C LEU A 8 -0.67 7.22 -23.30
N LYS A 9 -0.03 6.28 -24.01
CA LYS A 9 -0.52 4.91 -24.11
C LYS A 9 -0.29 4.20 -22.77
N PRO A 10 -1.23 3.36 -22.32
CA PRO A 10 -1.02 2.53 -21.14
C PRO A 10 0.25 1.69 -21.29
N LEU A 11 1.07 1.68 -20.25
CA LEU A 11 2.26 0.84 -20.20
C LEU A 11 1.85 -0.64 -20.15
N ASP A 12 2.63 -1.50 -20.79
CA ASP A 12 2.51 -2.96 -20.65
C ASP A 12 3.01 -3.43 -19.27
N THR A 13 2.79 -4.70 -18.93
CA THR A 13 3.16 -5.26 -17.62
C THR A 13 4.66 -5.14 -17.33
N THR A 14 5.51 -5.37 -18.34
CA THR A 14 6.97 -5.31 -18.21
C THR A 14 7.45 -3.87 -17.99
N GLN A 15 6.92 -2.93 -18.78
CA GLN A 15 7.16 -1.50 -18.66
C GLN A 15 6.71 -0.97 -17.29
N ARG A 16 5.54 -1.39 -16.81
CA ARG A 16 5.07 -1.04 -15.45
C ARG A 16 6.02 -1.56 -14.39
N SER A 17 6.47 -2.81 -14.49
CA SER A 17 7.43 -3.38 -13.55
C SER A 17 8.76 -2.60 -13.54
N LEU A 18 9.24 -2.19 -14.72
CA LEU A 18 10.47 -1.40 -14.84
C LEU A 18 10.33 0.02 -14.26
N VAL A 19 9.20 0.68 -14.50
CA VAL A 19 8.92 1.99 -13.90
C VAL A 19 8.82 1.85 -12.39
N SER A 20 8.07 0.85 -11.91
CA SER A 20 7.91 0.58 -10.48
C SER A 20 9.26 0.34 -9.80
N SER A 21 10.13 -0.48 -10.38
CA SER A 21 11.44 -0.77 -9.79
C SER A 21 12.35 0.45 -9.75
N LYS A 22 12.23 1.37 -10.71
CA LYS A 22 12.98 2.64 -10.73
C LYS A 22 12.40 3.72 -9.82
N SER A 23 11.08 3.71 -9.59
CA SER A 23 10.40 4.74 -8.79
C SER A 23 10.29 4.39 -7.30
N ILE A 24 10.32 3.10 -6.95
CA ILE A 24 10.34 2.66 -5.55
C ILE A 24 11.75 2.84 -5.00
N ILE A 25 11.89 3.80 -4.09
CA ILE A 25 13.14 4.12 -3.40
C ILE A 25 12.87 4.35 -1.91
N SER A 26 13.90 4.17 -1.08
CA SER A 26 13.81 4.40 0.36
C SER A 26 13.58 5.89 0.68
N PRO A 27 13.01 6.22 1.86
CA PRO A 27 12.84 7.62 2.28
C PRO A 27 14.16 8.41 2.28
N GLN A 28 15.25 7.82 2.77
CA GLN A 28 16.56 8.48 2.79
C GLN A 28 17.07 8.75 1.37
N SER A 29 17.04 7.75 0.49
CA SER A 29 17.48 7.92 -0.90
C SER A 29 16.63 8.95 -1.64
N ARG A 30 15.33 9.05 -1.31
CA ARG A 30 14.45 10.07 -1.87
C ARG A 30 14.83 11.46 -1.38
N TYR A 31 15.12 11.62 -0.09
CA TYR A 31 15.63 12.86 0.48
C TYR A 31 16.91 13.31 -0.25
N ASP A 32 17.89 12.42 -0.38
CA ASP A 32 19.17 12.72 -1.02
C ASP A 32 18.98 13.13 -2.50
N GLN A 33 18.10 12.42 -3.24
CA GLN A 33 17.79 12.78 -4.63
C GLN A 33 17.16 14.16 -4.76
N ILE A 34 16.20 14.50 -3.89
CA ILE A 34 15.56 15.82 -3.90
C ILE A 34 16.60 16.90 -3.56
N MET A 35 17.39 16.71 -2.50
CA MET A 35 18.39 17.69 -2.11
C MET A 35 19.46 17.86 -3.19
N ASN A 36 19.90 16.79 -3.86
CA ASN A 36 20.81 16.88 -4.99
C ASN A 36 20.21 17.69 -6.15
N ILE A 37 18.92 17.52 -6.46
CA ILE A 37 18.25 18.33 -7.48
C ILE A 37 18.24 19.81 -7.06
N VAL A 38 17.89 20.11 -5.81
CA VAL A 38 17.84 21.48 -5.29
C VAL A 38 19.20 22.17 -5.36
N HIS A 39 20.26 21.50 -4.91
CA HIS A 39 21.63 22.02 -4.96
C HIS A 39 22.12 22.21 -6.40
N ASN A 40 21.88 21.24 -7.29
CA ASN A 40 22.36 21.30 -8.67
C ASN A 40 21.60 22.32 -9.54
N ARG A 41 20.35 22.64 -9.18
CA ARG A 41 19.53 23.61 -9.92
C ARG A 41 19.73 25.05 -9.48
N GLU A 42 20.37 25.26 -8.33
CA GLU A 42 20.70 26.59 -7.79
C GLU A 42 19.50 27.56 -7.84
N PHE A 43 18.34 27.12 -7.35
CA PHE A 43 17.10 27.91 -7.40
C PHE A 43 17.24 29.28 -6.71
N ASP A 44 18.11 29.41 -5.71
CA ASP A 44 18.47 30.67 -5.04
C ASP A 44 19.18 31.68 -5.96
N LYS A 45 19.70 31.22 -7.11
CA LYS A 45 20.40 32.05 -8.09
C LYS A 45 19.54 32.42 -9.30
N ASP A 46 18.33 31.88 -9.43
CA ASP A 46 17.43 32.15 -10.55
C ASP A 46 17.06 33.64 -10.63
N SER A 47 17.27 34.24 -11.81
CA SER A 47 17.06 35.67 -12.04
C SER A 47 15.60 36.08 -11.95
N TYR A 48 14.68 35.23 -12.40
CA TYR A 48 13.25 35.51 -12.37
C TYR A 48 12.71 35.45 -10.94
N LEU A 49 13.20 34.50 -10.13
CA LEU A 49 12.83 34.43 -8.71
C LEU A 49 13.32 35.66 -7.94
N LYS A 50 14.53 36.13 -8.23
CA LYS A 50 15.08 37.37 -7.64
C LYS A 50 14.28 38.60 -8.03
N GLU A 51 13.86 38.73 -9.29
CA GLU A 51 13.04 39.84 -9.76
C GLU A 51 11.67 39.87 -9.05
N LEU A 52 11.13 38.71 -8.71
CA LEU A 52 9.90 38.57 -7.93
C LEU A 52 10.10 38.70 -6.41
N ASN A 53 11.32 39.03 -5.95
CA ASN A 53 11.70 39.06 -4.53
C ASN A 53 11.39 37.75 -3.78
N ILE A 54 11.57 36.60 -4.46
CA ILE A 54 11.42 35.27 -3.88
C ILE A 54 12.79 34.76 -3.45
N ASP A 55 12.92 34.39 -2.18
CA ASP A 55 14.10 33.72 -1.64
C ASP A 55 13.80 32.22 -1.42
N VAL A 56 14.77 31.36 -1.73
CA VAL A 56 14.64 29.90 -1.66
C VAL A 56 15.76 29.33 -0.80
N ASN A 57 15.40 28.73 0.34
CA ASN A 57 16.36 27.99 1.14
C ASN A 57 16.69 26.65 0.46
N THR A 58 17.93 26.53 -0.04
CA THR A 58 18.43 25.32 -0.72
C THR A 58 19.25 24.40 0.18
N LYS A 59 19.57 24.82 1.41
CA LYS A 59 20.48 24.10 2.31
C LYS A 59 19.83 22.88 2.95
N GLU A 60 18.55 22.99 3.30
CA GLU A 60 17.82 21.94 4.02
C GLU A 60 16.32 21.96 3.71
N MET A 61 15.66 20.82 3.91
CA MET A 61 14.20 20.76 3.91
C MET A 61 13.63 21.35 5.20
N LEU A 62 12.39 21.83 5.13
CA LEU A 62 11.68 22.35 6.28
C LEU A 62 11.57 21.31 7.41
N GLU A 63 12.04 21.66 8.61
CA GLU A 63 11.84 20.86 9.81
C GLU A 63 10.45 21.09 10.42
N ILE A 64 9.72 19.99 10.68
CA ILE A 64 8.36 20.04 11.22
C ILE A 64 8.29 19.17 12.48
N LYS A 65 7.82 19.77 13.58
CA LYS A 65 7.52 19.04 14.82
C LYS A 65 6.26 18.21 14.64
N ALA A 66 6.43 16.90 14.47
CA ALA A 66 5.34 15.94 14.36
C ALA A 66 5.06 15.22 15.68
N ARG A 67 3.92 14.53 15.76
CA ARG A 67 3.57 13.62 16.85
C ARG A 67 3.27 12.25 16.28
N VAL A 68 3.79 11.21 16.94
CA VAL A 68 3.39 9.82 16.69
C VAL A 68 2.33 9.46 17.71
N LEU A 69 1.12 9.14 17.25
CA LEU A 69 0.04 8.72 18.13
C LEU A 69 0.28 7.29 18.59
N SER A 70 0.00 7.01 19.87
CA SER A 70 0.02 5.64 20.38
C SER A 70 -0.98 4.78 19.60
N PRO A 71 -0.58 3.57 19.19
CA PRO A 71 -1.45 2.74 18.38
C PRO A 71 -2.63 2.22 19.23
N PRO A 72 -3.83 2.09 18.63
CA PRO A 72 -4.97 1.51 19.34
C PRO A 72 -4.80 0.00 19.51
N GLN A 73 -5.55 -0.56 20.47
CA GLN A 73 -5.63 -2.00 20.66
C GLN A 73 -6.74 -2.60 19.79
N VAL A 74 -6.49 -3.77 19.20
CA VAL A 74 -7.47 -4.49 18.39
C VAL A 74 -8.11 -5.58 19.22
N LYS A 75 -9.43 -5.52 19.38
CA LYS A 75 -10.19 -6.47 20.19
C LYS A 75 -10.93 -7.49 19.32
N TYR A 76 -10.72 -8.76 19.61
CA TYR A 76 -11.47 -9.88 19.06
C TYR A 76 -12.38 -10.48 20.14
N ARG A 77 -13.60 -10.87 19.76
CA ARG A 77 -14.49 -11.58 20.66
C ARG A 77 -14.06 -13.03 20.73
N ALA A 78 -13.94 -13.56 21.93
CA ALA A 78 -13.59 -14.96 22.10
C ALA A 78 -14.78 -15.89 21.85
N ARG A 79 -14.50 -17.12 21.38
CA ARG A 79 -15.49 -18.21 21.40
C ARG A 79 -15.85 -18.56 22.85
N GLN A 80 -17.08 -18.99 23.09
CA GLN A 80 -17.65 -19.29 24.41
C GLN A 80 -16.63 -19.96 25.35
N GLY A 81 -16.45 -19.39 26.55
CA GLY A 81 -15.57 -19.93 27.60
C GLY A 81 -14.12 -19.45 27.59
N ARG A 82 -13.69 -18.63 26.63
CA ARG A 82 -12.39 -17.94 26.65
C ARG A 82 -12.61 -16.42 26.76
N GLY A 83 -11.72 -15.71 27.45
CA GLY A 83 -11.79 -14.24 27.54
C GLY A 83 -11.44 -13.58 26.21
N ASP A 84 -11.95 -12.37 25.97
CA ASP A 84 -11.67 -11.59 24.76
C ASP A 84 -10.17 -11.48 24.48
N ALA A 85 -9.77 -11.58 23.21
CA ALA A 85 -8.39 -11.42 22.80
C ALA A 85 -8.11 -9.97 22.41
N ILE A 86 -7.05 -9.41 22.96
CA ILE A 86 -6.57 -8.06 22.65
C ILE A 86 -5.21 -8.19 21.97
N GLU A 87 -5.10 -7.65 20.76
CA GLU A 87 -3.87 -7.57 19.99
C GLU A 87 -3.29 -6.16 20.04
N GLN A 88 -1.97 -6.08 20.21
CA GLN A 88 -1.24 -4.83 20.12
C GLN A 88 -0.92 -4.56 18.64
N VAL A 89 -1.10 -3.30 18.23
CA VAL A 89 -0.70 -2.84 16.90
C VAL A 89 0.75 -2.34 16.97
N ASP A 90 1.61 -2.92 16.15
CA ASP A 90 3.01 -2.54 16.00
C ASP A 90 3.24 -2.02 14.58
N CYS A 91 3.67 -0.76 14.46
CA CYS A 91 3.93 -0.10 13.18
C CYS A 91 2.78 -0.26 12.16
N GLY A 92 1.54 -0.14 12.61
CA GLY A 92 0.34 -0.30 11.78
C GLY A 92 -0.03 -1.74 11.43
N LYS A 93 0.63 -2.74 12.02
CA LYS A 93 0.36 -4.17 11.82
C LYS A 93 -0.09 -4.81 13.11
N TRP A 94 -0.96 -5.80 13.02
CA TRP A 94 -1.34 -6.64 14.16
C TRP A 94 -1.60 -8.07 13.67
N LYS A 95 -1.64 -9.02 14.60
CA LYS A 95 -1.93 -10.42 14.26
C LYS A 95 -3.43 -10.56 13.98
N ILE A 96 -3.76 -11.04 12.78
CA ILE A 96 -5.13 -11.45 12.47
C ILE A 96 -5.35 -12.80 13.16
N ARG A 97 -6.30 -12.84 14.09
CA ARG A 97 -6.84 -14.11 14.59
C ARG A 97 -8.04 -14.46 13.73
N ASN A 98 -8.26 -15.75 13.44
CA ASN A 98 -9.47 -16.23 12.74
C ASN A 98 -10.74 -16.11 13.64
N TRP A 99 -10.81 -15.08 14.47
CA TRP A 99 -11.90 -14.71 15.35
C TRP A 99 -12.40 -13.36 14.88
N PHE A 100 -13.72 -13.15 14.91
CA PHE A 100 -14.31 -11.85 14.63
C PHE A 100 -14.83 -11.26 15.94
N TYR A 101 -14.93 -9.93 16.01
CA TYR A 101 -15.65 -9.31 17.13
C TYR A 101 -17.15 -9.63 17.09
N THR A 102 -17.72 -9.66 15.88
CA THR A 102 -19.08 -10.13 15.62
C THR A 102 -19.05 -10.95 14.35
N THR A 103 -19.55 -12.18 14.41
CA THR A 103 -19.64 -13.07 13.23
C THR A 103 -21.10 -13.10 12.78
N PRO A 104 -21.42 -12.62 11.57
CA PRO A 104 -22.74 -12.87 10.99
C PRO A 104 -22.89 -14.37 10.67
N GLU A 105 -24.10 -14.91 10.86
CA GLU A 105 -24.41 -16.28 10.46
C GLU A 105 -24.62 -16.34 8.94
N ILE A 106 -23.90 -17.24 8.25
CA ILE A 106 -24.07 -17.47 6.81
C ILE A 106 -25.09 -18.59 6.64
N GLN A 107 -26.35 -18.24 6.37
CA GLN A 107 -27.43 -19.21 6.21
C GLN A 107 -27.54 -19.79 4.79
N ARG A 108 -27.16 -19.00 3.78
CA ARG A 108 -27.27 -19.38 2.36
C ARG A 108 -26.06 -18.87 1.60
N TRP A 109 -25.47 -19.74 0.79
CA TRP A 109 -24.33 -19.43 -0.06
C TRP A 109 -24.32 -20.37 -1.27
N GLY A 110 -23.54 -20.03 -2.29
CA GLY A 110 -23.40 -20.84 -3.49
C GLY A 110 -22.10 -20.53 -4.21
N ILE A 111 -21.69 -21.41 -5.12
CA ILE A 111 -20.47 -21.25 -5.93
C ILE A 111 -20.90 -21.19 -7.39
N ILE A 112 -20.41 -20.18 -8.10
CA ILE A 112 -20.51 -20.09 -9.56
C ILE A 112 -19.09 -20.20 -10.11
N TYR A 113 -18.86 -21.20 -10.96
CA TYR A 113 -17.60 -21.39 -11.65
C TYR A 113 -17.72 -20.91 -13.09
N LEU A 114 -16.84 -19.99 -13.49
CA LEU A 114 -16.80 -19.36 -14.81
C LEU A 114 -15.51 -19.73 -15.55
N GLY A 115 -15.35 -21.02 -15.84
CA GLY A 115 -14.24 -21.50 -16.66
C GLY A 115 -14.74 -22.29 -17.86
N ASP A 116 -13.93 -22.31 -18.92
CA ASP A 116 -14.27 -22.98 -20.18
C ASP A 116 -14.32 -24.51 -20.05
N THR A 117 -13.67 -25.09 -19.03
CA THR A 117 -13.62 -26.53 -18.79
C THR A 117 -13.99 -26.89 -17.34
N TYR A 118 -14.83 -27.92 -17.18
CA TYR A 118 -15.23 -28.45 -15.88
C TYR A 118 -14.67 -29.86 -15.68
N ASP A 119 -13.37 -29.93 -15.40
CA ASP A 119 -12.65 -31.18 -15.19
C ASP A 119 -12.74 -31.68 -13.73
N ASP A 120 -12.25 -32.89 -13.48
CA ASP A 120 -12.30 -33.51 -12.15
C ASP A 120 -11.42 -32.77 -11.12
N ARG A 121 -10.41 -32.01 -11.59
CA ARG A 121 -9.60 -31.16 -10.71
C ARG A 121 -10.41 -29.98 -10.20
N VAL A 122 -11.16 -29.31 -11.07
CA VAL A 122 -12.06 -28.21 -10.68
C VAL A 122 -13.12 -28.74 -9.72
N LYS A 123 -13.75 -29.89 -10.01
CA LYS A 123 -14.69 -30.54 -9.07
C LYS A 123 -14.06 -30.78 -7.71
N TYR A 124 -12.86 -31.35 -7.67
CA TYR A 124 -12.14 -31.59 -6.42
C TYR A 124 -11.86 -30.30 -5.64
N ILE A 125 -11.42 -29.23 -6.31
CA ILE A 125 -11.17 -27.93 -5.67
C ILE A 125 -12.47 -27.34 -5.10
N LEU A 126 -13.56 -27.37 -5.86
CA LEU A 126 -14.84 -26.84 -5.39
C LEU A 126 -15.39 -27.66 -4.21
N GLN A 127 -15.24 -28.98 -4.26
CA GLN A 127 -15.68 -29.86 -3.20
C GLN A 127 -14.82 -29.67 -1.93
N SER A 128 -13.50 -29.67 -2.06
CA SER A 128 -12.59 -29.42 -0.92
C SER A 128 -12.74 -28.02 -0.31
N PHE A 129 -13.13 -27.01 -1.09
CA PHE A 129 -13.49 -25.70 -0.56
C PHE A 129 -14.82 -25.76 0.18
N LYS A 130 -15.84 -26.42 -0.38
CA LYS A 130 -17.14 -26.62 0.29
C LYS A 130 -16.97 -27.33 1.63
N ASP A 131 -16.14 -28.37 1.69
CA ASP A 131 -15.92 -29.16 2.89
C ASP A 131 -15.19 -28.37 4.02
N GLN A 132 -14.60 -27.21 3.71
CA GLN A 132 -14.01 -26.32 4.72
C GLN A 132 -15.04 -25.45 5.45
N PHE A 133 -16.30 -25.40 4.99
CA PHE A 133 -17.37 -24.67 5.67
C PHE A 133 -18.25 -25.64 6.48
N PRO A 134 -18.63 -25.29 7.72
CA PRO A 134 -19.64 -26.06 8.44
C PRO A 134 -20.99 -25.98 7.70
N ASN A 135 -21.70 -27.12 7.63
CA ASN A 135 -23.05 -27.23 7.06
C ASN A 135 -24.06 -26.39 7.84
#